data_AF-A0A1T4YJM2-F1
#
_entry.id   AF-A0A1T4YJM2-F1
#
_cell.length_a   1.000
_cell.length_b   1.000
_cell.length_c   1.000
_cell.angle_alpha   90.00
_cell.angle_beta   90.00
_cell.angle_gamma   90.00
#
_symmetry.space_group_name_H-M   'P 1'
#
loop_
_entity.id
_entity.type
_entity.pdbx_description
1 polymer ?
#
loop_
_entity_poly.entity_id
_entity_poly.type
_entity_poly.pdbx_seq_one_letter_code
_entity_poly.pdbx_strand_id
1 'polypeptide(L)'
;MSISRKDYLQQIIKLHERLIIASEEYEGISEEFILKQNPDISSMKEQWLVKVKDFKRILADMDNLEIPNAFEKEGNELKYVYENYVSCVEEKTRKFSIETMANGELEAIQASEVQAAEYIEDLIEALFDK
;
A
#
# COMPACT_ATOMS: atom_id res chain seq x y z
N MET A 1 -2.77 -22.00 -18.28
CA MET A 1 -1.90 -22.92 -17.51
C MET A 1 -1.77 -22.28 -16.16
N SER A 2 -2.09 -22.99 -15.10
CA SER A 2 -2.05 -22.40 -13.76
C SER A 2 -0.62 -22.02 -13.38
N ILE A 3 -0.40 -20.83 -12.82
CA ILE A 3 0.93 -20.37 -12.39
C ILE A 3 1.52 -21.37 -11.37
N SER A 4 2.82 -21.64 -11.45
CA SER A 4 3.47 -22.54 -10.48
C SER A 4 3.57 -21.86 -9.11
N ARG A 5 3.66 -22.65 -8.03
CA ARG A 5 3.85 -22.12 -6.66
C ARG A 5 5.07 -21.20 -6.58
N LYS A 6 6.17 -21.60 -7.21
CA LYS A 6 7.42 -20.84 -7.23
C LYS A 6 7.25 -19.52 -7.96
N ASP A 7 6.59 -19.54 -9.12
CA ASP A 7 6.36 -18.32 -9.90
C ASP A 7 5.40 -17.38 -9.17
N TYR A 8 4.37 -17.90 -8.50
CA TYR A 8 3.47 -17.11 -7.65
C TYR A 8 4.23 -16.38 -6.54
N LEU A 9 5.03 -17.11 -5.75
CA LEU A 9 5.82 -16.51 -4.66
C LEU A 9 6.82 -15.46 -5.18
N GLN A 10 7.43 -15.68 -6.35
CA GLN A 10 8.31 -14.69 -6.97
C GLN A 10 7.55 -13.42 -7.41
N GLN A 11 6.31 -13.55 -7.88
CA GLN A 11 5.49 -12.38 -8.20
C GLN A 11 5.06 -11.63 -6.93
N ILE A 12 4.73 -12.34 -5.85
CA ILE A 12 4.41 -11.73 -4.55
C ILE A 12 5.61 -10.93 -4.02
N ILE A 13 6.83 -11.47 -4.05
CA ILE A 13 8.04 -10.72 -3.65
C ILE A 13 8.18 -9.44 -4.47
N LYS A 14 8.06 -9.53 -5.80
CA LYS A 14 8.19 -8.36 -6.68
C LYS A 14 7.12 -7.30 -6.40
N LEU A 15 5.90 -7.72 -6.12
CA LEU A 15 4.80 -6.81 -5.77
C LEU A 15 5.07 -6.13 -4.43
N HIS A 16 5.55 -6.88 -3.45
CA HIS A 16 5.89 -6.35 -2.14
C HIS A 16 7.08 -5.38 -2.19
N GLU A 17 8.15 -5.69 -2.92
CA GLU A 17 9.28 -4.77 -3.16
C GLU A 17 8.79 -3.47 -3.81
N ARG A 18 7.90 -3.55 -4.81
CA ARG A 18 7.30 -2.37 -5.43
C ARG A 18 6.43 -1.57 -4.46
N LEU A 19 5.74 -2.24 -3.54
CA LEU A 19 4.95 -1.59 -2.50
C LEU A 19 5.85 -0.80 -1.56
N ILE A 20 6.94 -1.39 -1.07
CA ILE A 20 7.93 -0.73 -0.21
C ILE A 20 8.47 0.52 -0.90
N ILE A 21 8.93 0.40 -2.15
CA ILE A 21 9.46 1.55 -2.90
C ILE A 21 8.40 2.65 -3.06
N ALA A 22 7.16 2.28 -3.38
CA ALA A 22 6.08 3.27 -3.51
C ALA A 22 5.78 3.98 -2.18
N SER A 23 5.87 3.27 -1.06
CA SER A 23 5.73 3.82 0.30
C SER A 23 6.86 4.77 0.65
N GLU A 24 8.11 4.40 0.41
CA GLU A 24 9.27 5.27 0.62
C GLU A 24 9.17 6.56 -0.21
N GLU A 25 8.79 6.45 -1.49
CA GLU A 25 8.59 7.62 -2.35
C GLU A 25 7.40 8.48 -1.90
N TYR A 26 6.35 7.87 -1.36
CA TYR A 26 5.21 8.60 -0.81
C TYR A 26 5.59 9.37 0.46
N GLU A 27 6.34 8.76 1.37
CA GLU A 27 6.84 9.42 2.59
C GLU A 27 7.87 10.50 2.29
N GLY A 28 8.75 10.27 1.31
CA GLY A 28 9.78 11.23 0.90
C GLY A 28 9.19 12.57 0.43
N ILE A 29 7.96 12.59 -0.10
CA ILE A 29 7.27 13.84 -0.45
C ILE A 29 7.11 14.73 0.78
N SER A 30 6.64 14.20 1.92
CA SER A 30 6.52 15.00 3.15
C SER A 30 7.87 15.53 3.61
N GLU A 31 8.93 14.71 3.56
CA GLU A 31 10.27 15.11 3.98
C GLU A 31 10.82 16.26 3.12
N GLU A 32 10.64 16.19 1.80
CA GLU A 32 11.07 17.26 0.90
C GLU A 32 10.39 18.60 1.20
N PHE A 33 9.09 18.59 1.50
CA PHE A 33 8.33 19.79 1.80
C PHE A 33 8.73 20.40 3.15
N ILE A 34 9.00 19.54 4.15
CA ILE A 34 9.55 19.96 5.45
C ILE A 34 10.91 20.64 5.25
N LEU A 35 11.81 20.03 4.47
CA LEU A 35 13.15 20.58 4.19
C LEU A 35 13.11 21.92 3.43
N LYS A 36 12.16 22.06 2.49
CA LYS A 36 11.98 23.29 1.69
C LYS A 36 11.30 24.42 2.49
N GLN A 37 10.85 24.17 3.72
CA GLN A 37 10.05 25.09 4.55
C GLN A 37 8.88 25.72 3.78
N ASN A 38 8.32 24.97 2.82
CA ASN A 38 7.27 25.47 1.95
C ASN A 38 5.96 24.74 2.31
N PRO A 39 5.05 25.36 3.07
CA PRO A 39 3.83 24.72 3.54
C PRO A 39 2.73 24.70 2.48
N ASP A 40 3.08 24.54 1.20
CA ASP A 40 2.09 24.37 0.14
C ASP A 40 1.51 22.95 0.19
N ILE A 41 0.58 22.77 1.12
CA ILE A 41 -0.17 21.53 1.34
C ILE A 41 -0.90 21.10 0.07
N SER A 42 -1.33 22.04 -0.78
CA SER A 42 -2.02 21.72 -2.02
C SER A 42 -1.07 21.05 -3.01
N SER A 43 0.11 21.64 -3.21
CA SER A 43 1.16 21.07 -4.07
C SER A 43 1.65 19.70 -3.55
N MET A 44 1.81 19.56 -2.23
CA MET A 44 2.19 18.29 -1.60
C MET A 44 1.13 17.20 -1.86
N LYS A 45 -0.14 17.54 -1.67
CA LYS A 45 -1.27 16.64 -1.90
C LYS A 45 -1.38 16.22 -3.37
N GLU A 46 -1.13 17.12 -4.32
CA GLU A 46 -1.07 16.76 -5.74
C GLU A 46 0.01 15.73 -6.03
N GLN A 47 1.20 15.89 -5.45
CA GLN A 47 2.29 14.91 -5.61
C GLN A 47 1.94 13.56 -4.98
N TRP A 48 1.34 13.55 -3.79
CA TRP A 48 0.84 12.32 -3.18
C TRP A 48 -0.22 11.64 -4.04
N LEU A 49 -1.17 12.38 -4.62
CA LEU A 49 -2.19 11.82 -5.51
C LEU A 49 -1.58 11.20 -6.79
N VAL A 50 -0.43 11.69 -7.25
CA VAL A 50 0.32 11.02 -8.32
C VAL A 50 0.85 9.67 -7.82
N LYS A 51 1.46 9.63 -6.63
CA LYS A 51 2.00 8.38 -6.03
C LYS A 51 0.92 7.37 -5.67
N VAL A 52 -0.27 7.80 -5.24
CA VAL A 52 -1.45 6.94 -5.05
C VAL A 52 -1.76 6.11 -6.30
N LYS A 53 -1.46 6.61 -7.51
CA LYS A 53 -1.66 5.84 -8.75
C LYS A 53 -0.74 4.63 -8.84
N ASP A 54 0.46 4.68 -8.25
CA ASP A 54 1.39 3.57 -8.25
C ASP A 54 0.91 2.46 -7.30
N PHE A 55 0.38 2.81 -6.13
CA PHE A 55 -0.32 1.87 -5.24
C PHE A 55 -1.51 1.19 -5.95
N LYS A 56 -2.33 1.95 -6.67
CA LYS A 56 -3.44 1.40 -7.46
C LYS A 56 -2.99 0.45 -8.57
N ARG A 57 -1.84 0.71 -9.19
CA ARG A 57 -1.26 -0.20 -10.18
C ARG A 57 -0.80 -1.50 -9.53
N ILE A 58 -0.17 -1.42 -8.36
CA ILE A 58 0.24 -2.61 -7.59
C ILE A 58 -0.98 -3.45 -7.21
N LEU A 59 -2.06 -2.81 -6.74
CA LEU A 59 -3.31 -3.49 -6.44
C LEU A 59 -3.89 -4.17 -7.69
N ALA A 60 -3.93 -3.48 -8.83
CA ALA A 60 -4.41 -4.07 -10.08
C ALA A 60 -3.54 -5.25 -10.54
N ASP A 61 -2.22 -5.17 -10.38
CA ASP A 61 -1.31 -6.27 -10.71
C ASP A 61 -1.54 -7.47 -9.77
N MET A 62 -1.81 -7.21 -8.49
CA MET A 62 -2.16 -8.21 -7.49
C MET A 62 -3.51 -8.87 -7.81
N ASP A 63 -4.53 -8.10 -8.18
CA ASP A 63 -5.84 -8.61 -8.56
C ASP A 63 -5.78 -9.52 -9.80
N ASN A 64 -4.94 -9.16 -10.77
CA ASN A 64 -4.71 -9.95 -11.98
C ASN A 64 -3.81 -11.17 -11.74
N LEU A 65 -3.13 -11.28 -10.59
CA LEU A 65 -2.31 -12.43 -10.26
C LEU A 65 -3.21 -13.64 -10.00
N GLU A 66 -2.96 -14.70 -10.76
CA GLU A 66 -3.62 -15.99 -10.55
C GLU A 66 -3.10 -16.63 -9.26
N ILE A 67 -4.01 -17.10 -8.40
CA ILE A 67 -3.64 -17.74 -7.13
C ILE A 67 -3.65 -19.26 -7.32
N PRO A 68 -2.53 -19.98 -7.12
CA PRO A 68 -2.54 -21.44 -7.13
C PRO A 68 -3.46 -22.00 -6.04
N ASN A 69 -4.16 -23.10 -6.30
CA ASN A 69 -5.05 -23.75 -5.32
C ASN A 69 -4.41 -24.02 -3.95
N ALA A 70 -3.09 -24.24 -3.91
CA ALA A 70 -2.35 -24.47 -2.66
C ALA A 70 -2.29 -23.25 -1.73
N PHE A 71 -2.52 -22.05 -2.28
CA PHE A 71 -2.47 -20.75 -1.61
C PHE A 71 -3.79 -20.00 -1.75
N GLU A 72 -4.89 -20.66 -2.13
CA GLU A 72 -6.16 -19.99 -2.41
C GLU A 72 -6.64 -19.14 -1.22
N LYS A 73 -6.50 -19.66 0.01
CA LYS A 73 -6.88 -18.92 1.21
C LYS A 73 -5.98 -17.70 1.42
N GLU A 74 -4.67 -17.93 1.59
CA GLU A 74 -3.71 -16.87 1.91
C GLU A 74 -3.61 -15.83 0.78
N GLY A 75 -3.70 -16.26 -0.48
CA GLY A 75 -3.65 -15.37 -1.64
C GLY A 75 -4.88 -14.48 -1.77
N ASN A 76 -6.08 -14.99 -1.49
CA ASN A 76 -7.29 -14.16 -1.49
C ASN A 76 -7.29 -13.19 -0.30
N GLU A 77 -6.80 -13.65 0.85
CA GLU A 77 -6.63 -12.80 2.03
C GLU A 77 -5.63 -11.69 1.75
N LEU A 78 -4.49 -12.00 1.12
CA LEU A 78 -3.50 -11.00 0.72
C LEU A 78 -4.08 -9.96 -0.25
N LYS A 79 -4.89 -10.36 -1.23
CA LYS A 79 -5.60 -9.41 -2.12
C LYS A 79 -6.47 -8.42 -1.33
N TYR A 80 -7.26 -8.95 -0.40
CA TYR A 80 -8.13 -8.13 0.44
C TYR A 80 -7.35 -7.13 1.31
N VAL A 81 -6.23 -7.55 1.90
CA VAL A 81 -5.43 -6.65 2.74
C VAL A 81 -4.72 -5.59 1.89
N TYR A 82 -4.24 -5.94 0.69
CA TYR A 82 -3.73 -4.95 -0.27
C TYR A 82 -4.79 -3.91 -0.66
N GLU A 83 -6.03 -4.34 -0.92
CA GLU A 83 -7.13 -3.43 -1.22
C GLU A 83 -7.40 -2.47 -0.06
N ASN A 84 -7.42 -3.00 1.17
CA ASN A 84 -7.61 -2.18 2.37
C ASN A 84 -6.47 -1.18 2.57
N TYR A 85 -5.21 -1.61 2.41
CA TYR A 85 -4.04 -0.75 2.51
C TYR A 85 -4.08 0.41 1.50
N VAL A 86 -4.28 0.09 0.21
CA VAL A 86 -4.35 1.11 -0.85
C VAL A 86 -5.53 2.06 -0.65
N SER A 87 -6.66 1.55 -0.15
CA SER A 87 -7.82 2.37 0.20
C SER A 87 -7.51 3.34 1.34
N CYS A 88 -6.83 2.88 2.38
CA CYS A 88 -6.39 3.75 3.49
C CYS A 88 -5.45 4.84 3.00
N VAL A 89 -4.44 4.50 2.18
CA VAL A 89 -3.50 5.48 1.61
C VAL A 89 -4.26 6.52 0.78
N GLU A 90 -5.16 6.10 -0.11
CA GLU A 90 -5.96 7.02 -0.92
C GLU A 90 -6.87 7.92 -0.06
N GLU A 91 -7.56 7.34 0.92
CA GLU A 91 -8.45 8.09 1.80
C GLU A 91 -7.66 9.11 2.64
N LYS A 92 -6.52 8.69 3.20
CA LYS A 92 -5.59 9.55 3.93
C LYS A 92 -5.13 10.72 3.07
N THR A 93 -4.66 10.46 1.84
CA THR A 93 -4.25 11.52 0.90
C THR A 93 -5.42 12.47 0.59
N ARG A 94 -6.62 11.94 0.33
CA ARG A 94 -7.80 12.75 -0.02
C ARG A 94 -8.27 13.62 1.14
N LYS A 95 -8.27 13.10 2.36
CA LYS A 95 -8.70 13.83 3.56
C LYS A 95 -7.64 14.79 4.07
N PHE A 96 -6.36 14.56 3.73
CA PHE A 96 -5.26 15.40 4.20
C PHE A 96 -5.53 16.89 3.99
N SER A 97 -5.60 17.60 5.11
CA SER A 97 -5.85 19.03 5.26
C SER A 97 -5.43 19.46 6.67
N ILE A 98 -5.27 20.77 6.88
CA ILE A 98 -4.99 21.34 8.21
C ILE A 98 -6.09 20.98 9.21
N GLU A 99 -7.35 20.97 8.77
CA GLU A 99 -8.52 20.69 9.61
C GLU A 99 -8.54 19.23 10.09
N THR A 100 -8.25 18.28 9.20
CA THR A 100 -8.20 16.85 9.54
C THR A 100 -6.99 16.47 10.38
N MET A 101 -5.91 17.27 10.36
CA MET A 101 -4.79 17.10 11.29
C MET A 101 -5.17 17.52 12.72
N ALA A 102 -6.08 18.48 12.87
CA ALA A 102 -6.47 19.01 14.18
C ALA A 102 -7.57 18.18 14.88
N ASN A 103 -8.33 17.37 14.12
CA ASN A 103 -9.49 16.63 14.64
C ASN A 103 -9.24 15.12 14.89
N GLY A 104 -8.04 14.62 14.59
CA GLY A 104 -7.66 13.21 14.79
C GLY A 104 -8.21 12.22 13.75
N GLU A 105 -8.94 12.68 12.72
CA GLU A 105 -9.52 11.80 11.70
C GLU A 105 -8.46 11.02 10.91
N LEU A 106 -7.30 11.63 10.69
CA LEU A 106 -6.17 10.97 10.02
C LEU A 106 -5.53 9.88 10.88
N GLU A 107 -5.64 9.94 12.21
CA GLU A 107 -5.03 8.95 13.11
C GLU A 107 -5.71 7.59 13.00
N ALA A 108 -7.05 7.57 12.88
CA ALA A 108 -7.81 6.34 12.71
C ALA A 108 -7.48 5.64 11.37
N ILE A 109 -7.32 6.43 10.30
CA ILE A 109 -6.95 5.91 8.98
C ILE A 109 -5.51 5.40 9.00
N GLN A 110 -4.60 6.15 9.61
CA GLN A 110 -3.20 5.73 9.78
C GLN A 110 -3.07 4.43 10.58
N ALA A 111 -3.84 4.27 11.66
CA ALA A 111 -3.86 3.02 12.42
C ALA A 111 -4.30 1.82 11.56
N SER A 112 -5.33 2.02 10.74
CA SER A 112 -5.82 0.98 9.81
C SER A 112 -4.81 0.66 8.71
N GLU A 113 -4.12 1.67 8.20
CA GLU A 113 -3.04 1.53 7.22
C GLU A 113 -1.86 0.72 7.78
N VAL A 114 -1.40 1.04 8.99
CA VAL A 114 -0.30 0.33 9.65
C VAL A 114 -0.69 -1.13 9.90
N GLN A 115 -1.90 -1.36 10.42
CA GLN A 115 -2.39 -2.72 10.65
C GLN A 115 -2.47 -3.52 9.33
N ALA A 116 -2.89 -2.90 8.24
CA ALA A 116 -2.91 -3.56 6.93
C ALA A 116 -1.50 -3.86 6.42
N ALA A 117 -0.53 -2.97 6.64
CA ALA A 117 0.86 -3.20 6.27
C ALA A 117 1.49 -4.36 7.06
N GLU A 118 1.32 -4.38 8.39
CA GLU A 118 1.77 -5.49 9.24
C GLU A 118 1.14 -6.81 8.80
N TYR A 119 -0.16 -6.80 8.49
CA TYR A 119 -0.84 -8.03 8.08
C TYR A 119 -0.42 -8.52 6.68
N ILE A 120 0.00 -7.62 5.78
CA ILE A 120 0.62 -8.00 4.50
C ILE A 120 1.92 -8.77 4.76
N GLU A 121 2.77 -8.28 5.66
CA GLU A 121 4.04 -8.93 6.00
C GLU A 121 3.83 -10.32 6.59
N ASP A 122 2.91 -10.45 7.57
CA ASP A 122 2.55 -11.73 8.18
C ASP A 122 2.06 -12.76 7.14
N LEU A 123 1.20 -12.33 6.22
CA LEU A 123 0.67 -13.21 5.16
C LEU A 123 1.75 -13.61 4.15
N ILE A 124 2.67 -12.70 3.84
CA ILE A 124 3.81 -13.00 2.97
C ILE A 124 4.72 -14.02 3.65
N GLU A 125 5.09 -13.83 4.92
CA GLU A 125 5.91 -14.78 5.69
C GLU A 125 5.24 -16.17 5.75
N ALA A 126 3.94 -16.21 6.05
CA ALA A 126 3.17 -17.45 6.08
C ALA A 126 3.11 -18.18 4.71
N LEU A 127 3.17 -17.44 3.60
CA LEU A 127 3.25 -18.02 2.25
C LEU A 127 4.62 -18.66 1.98
N PHE A 128 5.70 -18.14 2.59
CA PHE A 128 7.07 -18.66 2.44
C PHE A 128 7.39 -19.84 3.36
N ASP A 129 6.71 -19.95 4.49
CA ASP A 129 6.88 -21.05 5.45
C ASP A 129 6.21 -22.38 5.03
N LYS A 130 5.37 -22.36 3.97
CA LYS A 130 4.63 -23.54 3.45
C LYS A 130 5.32 -24.24 2.27
#